data_AF-X1S2N7-F1
#
_entry.id   AF-X1S2N7-F1
#
_cell.length_a   1.000
_cell.length_b   1.000
_cell.length_c   1.000
_cell.angle_alpha   90.00
_cell.angle_beta   90.00
_cell.angle_gamma   90.00
#
_symmetry.space_group_name_H-M   'P 1'
#
loop_
_entity.id
_entity.type
_entity.pdbx_description
1 polymer ?
#
loop_
_entity_poly.entity_id
_entity_poly.type
_entity_poly.pdbx_seq_one_letter_code
_entity_poly.pdbx_strand_id
1 'polypeptide(L)'
;GKISNNLNILAAISDNNIPIQPEGYSQQISEFDRVYISVFNEQLGLVAGDFELTGSPGMFMNFYKRSKGAMFNGKFKLGNTDKDNFKTTVSGAISKGKFSKNSFMGIEGNQGPYKLRGSNHEQFIMVLAGSERVYIDGRLLTRGINNDYTVDYNNAEITFTPMQTITKDRRIIVEFEYTERSYARFLLYTANEYKTEKGTFFFNVFSEQDDKNQTLQQDLSNEEKYFLSQIGNDIDKAVVPRID
;
A
#
# COMPACT_ATOMS: atom_id res chain seq x y z
N GLY A 1 26.96 8.40 4.63
CA GLY A 1 28.25 8.49 5.35
C GLY A 1 28.79 7.11 5.65
N LYS A 2 30.07 7.00 6.04
CA LYS A 2 30.66 5.75 6.55
C LYS A 2 30.66 5.79 8.07
N ILE A 3 30.21 4.72 8.72
CA ILE A 3 30.32 4.54 10.18
C ILE A 3 31.66 3.84 10.50
N SER A 4 32.10 2.92 9.65
CA SER A 4 33.38 2.22 9.75
C SER A 4 33.88 1.80 8.37
N ASN A 5 35.06 1.16 8.29
CA ASN A 5 35.65 0.72 7.02
C ASN A 5 34.74 -0.20 6.20
N ASN A 6 33.85 -0.96 6.86
CA ASN A 6 32.92 -1.90 6.23
C ASN A 6 31.47 -1.66 6.68
N LEU A 7 31.08 -0.41 6.95
CA LEU A 7 29.71 -0.07 7.30
C LEU A 7 29.35 1.33 6.84
N ASN A 8 28.25 1.44 6.10
CA ASN A 8 27.71 2.69 5.57
C ASN A 8 26.37 3.01 6.25
N ILE A 9 26.07 4.30 6.35
CA ILE A 9 24.78 4.82 6.76
C ILE A 9 24.24 5.81 5.73
N LEU A 10 22.96 5.68 5.41
CA LEU A 10 22.21 6.58 4.56
C LEU A 10 20.97 7.01 5.33
N ALA A 11 20.72 8.30 5.44
CA ALA A 11 19.45 8.84 5.89
C ALA A 11 18.88 9.66 4.75
N ALA A 12 17.60 9.48 4.46
CA ALA A 12 16.92 10.23 3.42
C ALA A 12 15.54 10.66 3.93
N ILE A 13 15.22 11.91 3.61
CA ILE A 13 13.89 12.50 3.71
C ILE A 13 13.60 13.01 2.31
N SER A 14 12.58 12.45 1.67
CA SER A 14 12.14 12.87 0.35
C SER A 14 10.67 13.20 0.41
N ASP A 15 10.33 14.42 0.02
CA ASP A 15 8.96 14.80 -0.30
C ASP A 15 8.66 14.30 -1.72
N ASN A 16 7.53 13.61 -1.90
CA ASN A 16 7.06 13.28 -3.23
C ASN A 16 6.31 14.51 -3.75
N ASN A 17 6.72 15.06 -4.89
CA ASN A 17 6.07 16.23 -5.46
C ASN A 17 4.64 15.89 -5.92
N ILE A 18 3.66 16.03 -5.03
CA ILE A 18 2.24 15.79 -5.32
C ILE A 18 1.71 17.01 -6.09
N PRO A 19 0.89 16.81 -7.14
CA PRO A 19 0.15 17.91 -7.74
C PRO A 19 -0.71 18.60 -6.67
N ILE A 20 -0.49 19.90 -6.46
CA ILE A 20 -1.24 20.72 -5.52
C ILE A 20 -2.73 20.61 -5.88
N GLN A 21 -3.56 20.13 -4.95
CA GLN A 21 -5.00 20.18 -5.10
C GLN A 21 -5.48 21.62 -4.80
N PRO A 22 -6.27 22.26 -5.68
CA PRO A 22 -6.73 23.63 -5.48
C PRO A 22 -7.77 23.79 -4.35
N GLU A 23 -8.38 22.69 -3.91
CA GLU A 23 -9.38 22.68 -2.82
C GLU A 23 -8.67 22.51 -1.47
N GLY A 24 -8.55 23.61 -0.72
CA GLY A 24 -7.74 23.74 0.50
C GLY A 24 -8.23 22.98 1.74
N TYR A 25 -8.30 21.65 1.68
CA TYR A 25 -8.42 20.82 2.88
C TYR A 25 -7.02 20.48 3.43
N SER A 26 -6.70 21.03 4.59
CA SER A 26 -5.47 20.76 5.33
C SER A 26 -5.55 19.41 6.07
N GLN A 27 -5.27 18.29 5.39
CA GLN A 27 -4.99 17.01 6.05
C GLN A 27 -3.74 16.34 5.45
N GLN A 28 -3.07 15.52 6.28
CA GLN A 28 -1.62 15.39 6.39
C GLN A 28 -0.86 15.11 5.08
N ILE A 29 -0.09 16.11 4.64
CA ILE A 29 0.98 16.03 3.63
C ILE A 29 2.03 14.94 3.96
N SER A 30 2.10 14.53 5.23
CA SER A 30 3.07 13.56 5.78
C SER A 30 2.95 12.12 5.26
N GLU A 31 1.86 11.72 4.61
CA GLU A 31 1.69 10.33 4.14
C GLU A 31 2.61 9.97 2.95
N PHE A 32 3.16 10.99 2.29
CA PHE A 32 3.89 10.86 1.02
C PHE A 32 5.39 11.10 1.15
N ASP A 33 5.84 11.58 2.30
CA ASP A 33 7.27 11.65 2.60
C ASP A 33 7.82 10.23 2.73
N ARG A 34 9.00 10.00 2.15
CA ARG A 34 9.83 8.83 2.44
C ARG A 34 10.88 9.24 3.44
N VAL A 35 10.77 8.74 4.66
CA VAL A 35 11.72 8.98 5.74
C VAL A 35 12.30 7.66 6.18
N TYR A 36 13.59 7.46 5.95
CA TYR A 36 14.27 6.24 6.41
C TYR A 36 15.74 6.47 6.73
N ILE A 37 16.26 5.57 7.56
CA ILE A 37 17.67 5.39 7.85
C ILE A 37 18.03 3.96 7.44
N SER A 38 19.10 3.81 6.68
CA SER A 38 19.65 2.54 6.22
C SER A 38 21.09 2.40 6.69
N VAL A 39 21.41 1.31 7.38
CA VAL A 39 22.76 0.92 7.77
C VAL A 39 23.11 -0.37 7.06
N PHE A 40 24.18 -0.38 6.26
CA PHE A 40 24.46 -1.51 5.40
C PHE A 40 25.95 -1.71 5.09
N ASN A 41 26.30 -2.93 4.72
CA ASN A 41 27.57 -3.33 4.12
C ASN A 41 27.32 -4.34 2.99
N GLU A 42 28.36 -5.05 2.53
CA GLU A 42 28.22 -6.01 1.44
C GLU A 42 27.32 -7.22 1.76
N GLN A 43 27.19 -7.57 3.04
CA GLN A 43 26.50 -8.77 3.51
C GLN A 43 25.18 -8.47 4.22
N LEU A 44 25.09 -7.33 4.92
CA LEU A 44 24.00 -7.00 5.83
C LEU A 44 23.42 -5.63 5.46
N GLY A 45 22.12 -5.48 5.64
CA GLY A 45 21.41 -4.21 5.53
C GLY A 45 20.30 -4.15 6.57
N LEU A 46 20.18 -3.02 7.24
CA LEU A 46 19.10 -2.70 8.16
C LEU A 46 18.49 -1.38 7.74
N VAL A 47 17.19 -1.36 7.48
CA VAL A 47 16.42 -0.16 7.17
C VAL A 47 15.41 0.07 8.29
N ALA A 48 15.34 1.29 8.80
CA ALA A 48 14.33 1.75 9.75
C ALA A 48 13.61 2.98 9.17
N GLY A 49 12.28 2.99 9.22
CA GLY A 49 11.44 3.99 8.59
C GLY A 49 10.67 3.42 7.41
N ASP A 50 10.54 4.18 6.34
CA ASP A 50 9.80 3.77 5.14
C ASP A 50 10.63 2.85 4.23
N PHE A 51 10.04 1.74 3.80
CA PHE A 51 10.66 0.83 2.84
C PHE A 51 9.62 0.13 1.97
N GLU A 52 10.11 -0.47 0.90
CA GLU A 52 9.32 -1.26 -0.04
C GLU A 52 9.68 -2.73 0.14
N LEU A 53 8.67 -3.57 0.29
CA LEU A 53 8.79 -5.01 0.30
C LEU A 53 8.39 -5.56 -1.06
N THR A 54 9.28 -6.37 -1.62
CA THR A 54 8.98 -7.18 -2.78
C THR A 54 9.01 -8.66 -2.41
N GLY A 55 8.15 -9.42 -3.06
CA GLY A 55 8.12 -10.87 -2.94
C GLY A 55 9.46 -11.53 -3.28
N SER A 56 9.75 -12.68 -2.65
CA SER A 56 10.92 -13.50 -2.97
C SER A 56 10.89 -13.92 -4.45
N PRO A 57 12.06 -14.06 -5.12
CA PRO A 57 12.14 -14.62 -6.46
C PRO A 57 11.51 -16.03 -6.49
N GLY A 58 10.56 -16.27 -7.40
CA GLY A 58 9.87 -17.56 -7.52
C GLY A 58 8.47 -17.44 -8.14
N MET A 59 7.74 -18.56 -8.18
CA MET A 59 6.36 -18.61 -8.70
C MET A 59 5.30 -18.20 -7.68
N PHE A 60 5.64 -18.10 -6.39
CA PHE A 60 4.70 -17.86 -5.30
C PHE A 60 5.08 -16.59 -4.53
N MET A 61 4.08 -15.96 -3.91
CA MET A 61 4.25 -14.74 -3.09
C MET A 61 4.92 -13.58 -3.83
N ASN A 62 4.55 -13.36 -5.09
CA ASN A 62 4.93 -12.14 -5.79
C ASN A 62 4.01 -10.99 -5.37
N PHE A 63 4.54 -10.03 -4.62
CA PHE A 63 3.81 -8.85 -4.17
C PHE A 63 4.74 -7.63 -4.12
N TYR A 64 4.13 -6.46 -4.02
CA TYR A 64 4.79 -5.19 -3.74
C TYR A 64 4.02 -4.49 -2.63
N LYS A 65 4.72 -4.06 -1.57
CA LYS A 65 4.11 -3.42 -0.40
C LYS A 65 4.97 -2.27 0.11
N ARG A 66 4.39 -1.07 0.18
CA ARG A 66 4.97 0.07 0.88
C ARG A 66 4.64 -0.03 2.38
N SER A 67 5.66 0.05 3.23
CA SER A 67 5.51 -0.16 4.67
C SER A 67 6.42 0.76 5.48
N LYS A 68 6.06 0.99 6.74
CA LYS A 68 6.86 1.77 7.71
C LYS A 68 7.20 0.91 8.92
N GLY A 69 8.48 0.74 9.22
CA GLY A 69 8.92 -0.13 10.32
C GLY A 69 10.42 -0.41 10.25
N ALA A 70 10.80 -1.68 10.46
CA ALA A 70 12.18 -2.13 10.30
C ALA A 70 12.28 -3.34 9.37
N MET A 71 13.32 -3.34 8.54
CA MET A 71 13.66 -4.45 7.64
C MET A 71 15.14 -4.77 7.76
N PHE A 72 15.45 -6.04 7.97
CA PHE A 72 16.80 -6.59 7.95
C PHE A 72 16.96 -7.51 6.75
N ASN A 73 18.09 -7.37 6.05
CA ASN A 73 18.52 -8.22 4.96
C ASN A 73 19.93 -8.74 5.24
N GLY A 74 20.16 -10.03 5.03
CA GLY A 74 21.44 -10.69 5.22
C GLY A 74 21.78 -11.63 4.06
N LYS A 75 23.06 -11.66 3.68
CA LYS A 75 23.63 -12.57 2.68
C LYS A 75 24.86 -13.22 3.29
N PHE A 76 24.81 -14.53 3.44
CA PHE A 76 25.85 -15.33 4.08
C PHE A 76 26.33 -16.40 3.11
N LYS A 77 27.64 -16.63 3.04
CA LYS A 77 28.19 -17.80 2.35
C LYS A 77 28.17 -18.97 3.34
N LEU A 78 27.44 -20.04 3.03
CA LEU A 78 27.33 -21.23 3.89
C LEU A 78 28.00 -22.42 3.21
N GLY A 79 29.32 -22.55 3.37
CA GLY A 79 30.08 -23.67 2.81
C GLY A 79 31.48 -23.27 2.38
N ASN A 80 32.28 -24.25 1.97
CA ASN A 80 33.62 -24.02 1.41
C ASN A 80 33.61 -23.62 -0.07
N THR A 81 32.44 -23.66 -0.71
CA THR A 81 32.23 -23.38 -2.14
C THR A 81 31.51 -22.05 -2.33
N ASP A 82 31.96 -21.22 -3.28
CA ASP A 82 31.33 -19.92 -3.59
C ASP A 82 29.85 -20.02 -4.03
N LYS A 83 29.38 -21.22 -4.35
CA LYS A 83 28.01 -21.48 -4.80
C LYS A 83 27.00 -21.61 -3.67
N ASP A 84 27.46 -21.89 -2.45
CA ASP A 84 26.57 -22.11 -1.32
C ASP A 84 26.30 -20.78 -0.61
N ASN A 85 25.09 -20.25 -0.79
CA ASN A 85 24.70 -18.96 -0.23
C ASN A 85 23.33 -19.03 0.41
N PHE A 86 23.20 -18.29 1.51
CA PHE A 86 21.96 -18.08 2.23
C PHE A 86 21.63 -16.61 2.21
N LYS A 87 20.41 -16.27 1.78
CA LYS A 87 19.86 -14.93 1.87
C LYS A 87 18.67 -14.97 2.79
N THR A 88 18.56 -13.97 3.64
CA THR A 88 17.42 -13.80 4.55
C THR A 88 16.96 -12.35 4.53
N THR A 89 15.64 -12.19 4.54
CA THR A 89 14.96 -10.93 4.77
C THR A 89 13.99 -11.14 5.92
N VAL A 90 13.97 -10.21 6.87
CA VAL A 90 13.02 -10.19 7.99
C VAL A 90 12.55 -8.76 8.16
N SER A 91 11.24 -8.54 8.23
CA SER A 91 10.68 -7.21 8.45
C SER A 91 9.44 -7.25 9.32
N GLY A 92 9.34 -6.26 10.20
CA GLY A 92 8.13 -5.94 10.97
C GLY A 92 7.76 -4.48 10.71
N ALA A 93 6.54 -4.23 10.25
CA ALA A 93 6.13 -2.89 9.83
C ALA A 93 4.62 -2.70 9.91
N ILE A 94 4.18 -1.46 9.68
CA ILE A 94 2.80 -1.11 9.41
C ILE A 94 2.66 -0.91 7.90
N SER A 95 1.66 -1.55 7.28
CA SER A 95 1.39 -1.39 5.85
C SER A 95 0.83 0.00 5.56
N LYS A 96 1.35 0.68 4.53
CA LYS A 96 0.87 2.00 4.11
C LYS A 96 -0.36 1.94 3.19
N GLY A 97 -0.82 0.76 2.76
CA GLY A 97 -2.00 0.68 1.91
C GLY A 97 -2.34 -0.69 1.34
N LYS A 98 -3.50 -0.76 0.70
CA LYS A 98 -4.04 -1.93 -0.02
C LYS A 98 -4.13 -1.60 -1.50
N PHE A 99 -3.85 -2.58 -2.35
CA PHE A 99 -4.08 -2.45 -3.78
C PHE A 99 -5.55 -2.77 -4.09
N SER A 100 -6.19 -1.98 -4.93
CA SER A 100 -7.51 -2.25 -5.50
C SER A 100 -7.50 -2.04 -7.00
N LYS A 101 -8.36 -2.80 -7.67
CA LYS A 101 -8.65 -2.69 -9.10
C LYS A 101 -10.15 -2.56 -9.29
N ASN A 102 -10.59 -1.39 -9.69
CA ASN A 102 -11.99 -1.13 -10.03
C ASN A 102 -12.16 -1.22 -11.55
N SER A 103 -13.16 -1.96 -12.01
CA SER A 103 -13.53 -2.02 -13.43
C SER A 103 -15.01 -1.73 -13.58
N PHE A 104 -15.35 -0.75 -14.40
CA PHE A 104 -16.72 -0.34 -14.65
C PHE A 104 -16.87 0.16 -16.09
N MET A 105 -18.11 0.17 -16.57
CA MET A 105 -18.45 0.79 -17.86
C MET A 105 -18.68 2.28 -17.64
N GLY A 106 -18.27 3.08 -18.62
CA GLY A 106 -18.61 4.50 -18.65
C GLY A 106 -20.12 4.72 -18.66
N ILE A 107 -20.56 5.90 -18.24
CA ILE A 107 -21.95 6.33 -18.40
C ILE A 107 -21.97 7.40 -19.49
N GLU A 108 -22.88 7.27 -20.44
CA GLU A 108 -22.93 8.16 -21.61
C GLU A 108 -23.12 9.61 -21.20
N GLY A 109 -22.18 10.47 -21.63
CA GLY A 109 -22.18 11.90 -21.29
C GLY A 109 -21.76 12.22 -19.84
N ASN A 110 -21.44 11.23 -19.02
CA ASN A 110 -20.99 11.43 -17.65
C ASN A 110 -19.46 11.34 -17.55
N GLN A 111 -18.83 12.45 -17.19
CA GLN A 111 -17.38 12.54 -17.03
C GLN A 111 -16.89 12.20 -15.61
N GLY A 112 -17.81 11.96 -14.68
CA GLY A 112 -17.54 11.73 -13.27
C GLY A 112 -18.16 12.82 -12.38
N PRO A 113 -17.89 12.78 -11.07
CA PRO A 113 -16.92 11.89 -10.42
C PRO A 113 -17.37 10.43 -10.37
N TYR A 114 -16.46 9.52 -10.70
CA TYR A 114 -16.61 8.07 -10.53
C TYR A 114 -15.99 7.65 -9.20
N LYS A 115 -16.81 7.14 -8.28
CA LYS A 115 -16.37 6.69 -6.95
C LYS A 115 -15.58 5.38 -7.06
N LEU A 116 -14.37 5.38 -6.54
CA LEU A 116 -13.54 4.21 -6.38
C LEU A 116 -13.83 3.55 -5.02
N ARG A 117 -13.71 2.22 -4.98
CA ARG A 117 -13.94 1.40 -3.80
C ARG A 117 -12.76 0.51 -3.51
N GLY A 118 -12.54 0.25 -2.22
CA GLY A 118 -11.55 -0.72 -1.79
C GLY A 118 -11.89 -2.14 -2.25
N SER A 119 -10.92 -3.04 -2.10
CA SER A 119 -11.00 -4.44 -2.54
C SER A 119 -12.09 -5.25 -1.83
N ASN A 120 -12.51 -4.85 -0.62
CA ASN A 120 -13.67 -5.44 0.06
C ASN A 120 -14.89 -4.52 0.03
N HIS A 121 -14.99 -3.65 -1.00
CA HIS A 121 -16.07 -2.67 -1.18
C HIS A 121 -16.11 -1.57 -0.13
N GLU A 122 -14.99 -1.27 0.52
CA GLU A 122 -14.85 -0.13 1.42
C GLU A 122 -15.13 1.16 0.63
N GLN A 123 -16.09 1.97 1.09
CA GLN A 123 -16.48 3.22 0.43
C GLN A 123 -15.69 4.44 0.94
N PHE A 124 -15.23 4.39 2.21
CA PHE A 124 -14.47 5.45 2.86
C PHE A 124 -12.99 5.11 2.83
N ILE A 125 -12.40 5.28 1.65
CA ILE A 125 -10.98 5.04 1.40
C ILE A 125 -10.31 6.34 0.94
N MET A 126 -9.01 6.46 1.20
CA MET A 126 -8.19 7.53 0.64
C MET A 126 -7.22 6.89 -0.35
N VAL A 127 -7.22 7.36 -1.59
CA VAL A 127 -6.29 6.85 -2.62
C VAL A 127 -4.92 7.46 -2.37
N LEU A 128 -3.89 6.62 -2.36
CA LEU A 128 -2.51 7.10 -2.27
C LEU A 128 -2.17 7.87 -3.54
N ALA A 129 -1.90 9.16 -3.40
CA ALA A 129 -1.58 10.04 -4.52
C ALA A 129 -0.42 9.50 -5.36
N GLY A 130 -0.59 9.46 -6.69
CA GLY A 130 0.45 8.96 -7.60
C GLY A 130 0.51 7.44 -7.71
N SER A 131 -0.30 6.70 -6.95
CA SER A 131 -0.37 5.25 -7.09
C SER A 131 -1.27 4.80 -8.24
N GLU A 132 -2.13 5.67 -8.74
CA GLU A 132 -3.19 5.29 -9.65
C GLU A 132 -2.73 5.11 -11.10
N ARG A 133 -3.32 4.13 -11.78
CA ARG A 133 -3.20 3.88 -13.20
C ARG A 133 -4.60 3.70 -13.78
N VAL A 134 -4.98 4.64 -14.64
CA VAL A 134 -6.29 4.65 -15.28
C VAL A 134 -6.15 4.20 -16.72
N TYR A 135 -6.99 3.25 -17.11
CA TYR A 135 -7.06 2.72 -18.46
C TYR A 135 -8.48 2.89 -19.01
N ILE A 136 -8.58 3.33 -20.25
CA ILE A 136 -9.81 3.23 -21.06
C ILE A 136 -9.51 2.30 -22.22
N ASP A 137 -10.30 1.23 -22.36
CA ASP A 137 -10.20 0.25 -23.45
C ASP A 137 -8.76 -0.30 -23.62
N GLY A 138 -8.04 -0.44 -22.50
CA GLY A 138 -6.66 -0.92 -22.46
C GLY A 138 -5.57 0.15 -22.66
N ARG A 139 -5.92 1.39 -23.01
CA ARG A 139 -4.97 2.50 -23.14
C ARG A 139 -4.73 3.17 -21.79
N LEU A 140 -3.48 3.22 -21.35
CA LEU A 140 -3.08 4.00 -20.17
C LEU A 140 -3.29 5.50 -20.43
N LEU A 141 -3.93 6.17 -19.47
CA LEU A 141 -4.21 7.59 -19.52
C LEU A 141 -3.21 8.41 -18.69
N THR A 142 -3.11 9.69 -19.03
CA THR A 142 -2.24 10.64 -18.33
C THR A 142 -3.05 11.53 -17.39
N ARG A 143 -2.70 11.53 -16.10
CA ARG A 143 -3.31 12.41 -15.10
C ARG A 143 -2.98 13.88 -15.37
N GLY A 144 -3.94 14.76 -15.15
CA GLY A 144 -3.77 16.22 -15.12
C GLY A 144 -5.03 16.95 -15.60
N ILE A 145 -5.26 18.16 -15.09
CA ILE A 145 -6.41 18.99 -15.50
C ILE A 145 -6.38 19.33 -17.01
N ASN A 146 -5.18 19.45 -17.57
CA ASN A 146 -4.94 19.67 -19.00
C ASN A 146 -4.65 18.36 -19.77
N ASN A 147 -4.83 17.20 -19.13
CA ASN A 147 -4.59 15.88 -19.71
C ASN A 147 -5.89 15.07 -19.71
N ASP A 148 -5.84 13.76 -19.45
CA ASP A 148 -6.96 12.85 -19.68
C ASP A 148 -7.94 12.77 -18.49
N TYR A 149 -7.47 12.92 -17.25
CA TYR A 149 -8.29 12.80 -16.04
C TYR A 149 -7.68 13.49 -14.81
N THR A 150 -8.50 13.75 -13.80
CA THR A 150 -8.11 14.21 -12.46
C THR A 150 -8.62 13.24 -11.38
N VAL A 151 -8.02 13.33 -10.19
CA VAL A 151 -8.32 12.44 -9.06
C VAL A 151 -8.50 13.28 -7.81
N ASP A 152 -9.62 13.07 -7.11
CA ASP A 152 -9.78 13.46 -5.73
C ASP A 152 -9.36 12.28 -4.84
N TYR A 153 -8.15 12.36 -4.28
CA TYR A 153 -7.58 11.31 -3.44
C TYR A 153 -8.32 11.10 -2.12
N ASN A 154 -8.89 12.16 -1.54
CA ASN A 154 -9.56 12.10 -0.25
C ASN A 154 -10.94 11.45 -0.37
N ASN A 155 -11.65 11.76 -1.46
CA ASN A 155 -12.93 11.17 -1.77
C ASN A 155 -12.80 9.89 -2.59
N ALA A 156 -11.60 9.50 -3.02
CA ALA A 156 -11.38 8.37 -3.91
C ALA A 156 -12.26 8.46 -5.17
N GLU A 157 -12.22 9.61 -5.85
CA GLU A 157 -13.04 9.90 -7.02
C GLU A 157 -12.18 10.23 -8.23
N ILE A 158 -12.60 9.77 -9.41
CA ILE A 158 -11.95 10.09 -10.68
C ILE A 158 -12.90 10.86 -11.58
N THR A 159 -12.39 11.93 -12.17
CA THR A 159 -13.11 12.74 -13.14
C THR A 159 -12.31 12.81 -14.43
N PHE A 160 -12.93 12.42 -15.55
CA PHE A 160 -12.34 12.51 -16.87
C PHE A 160 -12.48 13.92 -17.42
N THR A 161 -11.46 14.39 -18.14
CA THR A 161 -11.54 15.69 -18.79
C THR A 161 -12.28 15.57 -20.12
N PRO A 162 -12.67 16.69 -20.76
CA PRO A 162 -13.22 16.68 -22.11
C PRO A 162 -12.30 16.07 -23.18
N MET A 163 -11.00 15.86 -22.89
CA MET A 163 -10.10 15.13 -23.81
C MET A 163 -10.45 13.65 -23.93
N GLN A 164 -11.19 13.10 -22.95
CA GLN A 164 -11.67 11.73 -22.94
C GLN A 164 -13.19 11.68 -22.88
N THR A 165 -13.85 11.63 -24.05
CA THR A 165 -15.32 11.49 -24.10
C THR A 165 -15.79 10.14 -23.56
N ILE A 166 -16.48 10.11 -22.43
CA ILE A 166 -16.98 8.85 -21.87
C ILE A 166 -18.33 8.48 -22.49
N THR A 167 -18.41 7.25 -22.99
CA THR A 167 -19.62 6.64 -23.52
C THR A 167 -19.92 5.35 -22.77
N LYS A 168 -21.14 4.83 -22.90
CA LYS A 168 -21.58 3.58 -22.26
C LYS A 168 -20.77 2.34 -22.64
N ASP A 169 -20.10 2.39 -23.80
CA ASP A 169 -19.36 1.25 -24.36
C ASP A 169 -17.87 1.26 -23.96
N ARG A 170 -17.40 2.32 -23.28
CA ARG A 170 -16.02 2.42 -22.83
C ARG A 170 -15.81 1.64 -21.54
N ARG A 171 -14.83 0.73 -21.54
CA ARG A 171 -14.42 0.01 -20.35
C ARG A 171 -13.33 0.79 -19.63
N ILE A 172 -13.64 1.20 -18.41
CA ILE A 172 -12.70 1.91 -17.54
C ILE A 172 -12.13 0.90 -16.53
N ILE A 173 -10.81 0.95 -16.36
CA ILE A 173 -10.09 0.19 -15.34
C ILE A 173 -9.22 1.16 -14.56
N VAL A 174 -9.34 1.14 -13.24
CA VAL A 174 -8.54 1.96 -12.34
C VAL A 174 -7.84 1.04 -11.36
N GLU A 175 -6.52 1.05 -11.41
CA GLU A 175 -5.65 0.35 -10.46
C GLU A 175 -5.05 1.40 -9.52
N PHE A 176 -5.09 1.19 -8.21
CA PHE A 176 -4.61 2.18 -7.24
C PHE A 176 -4.27 1.52 -5.89
N GLU A 177 -3.44 2.20 -5.10
CA GLU A 177 -3.25 1.88 -3.69
C GLU A 177 -4.12 2.82 -2.85
N TYR A 178 -4.68 2.32 -1.75
CA TYR A 178 -5.53 3.10 -0.85
C TYR A 178 -5.29 2.77 0.62
N THR A 179 -5.59 3.72 1.50
CA THR A 179 -5.69 3.52 2.94
C THR A 179 -7.15 3.50 3.38
N GLU A 180 -7.45 2.66 4.35
CA GLU A 180 -8.71 2.71 5.09
C GLU A 180 -8.54 3.63 6.28
N ARG A 181 -9.58 4.40 6.61
CA ARG A 181 -9.59 5.30 7.77
C ARG A 181 -9.76 4.58 9.11
N SER A 182 -9.80 3.25 9.11
CA SER A 182 -10.32 2.50 10.26
C SER A 182 -9.23 1.88 11.14
N TYR A 183 -8.20 1.25 10.57
CA TYR A 183 -7.21 0.49 11.34
C TYR A 183 -5.81 0.49 10.70
N ALA A 184 -4.77 0.64 11.53
CA ALA A 184 -3.41 0.31 11.11
C ALA A 184 -3.29 -1.21 10.86
N ARG A 185 -2.45 -1.63 9.91
CA ARG A 185 -2.22 -3.07 9.64
C ARG A 185 -0.79 -3.45 9.93
N PHE A 186 -0.58 -4.34 10.89
CA PHE A 186 0.74 -4.88 11.18
C PHE A 186 1.11 -5.94 10.14
N LEU A 187 2.32 -5.83 9.61
CA LEU A 187 2.90 -6.69 8.61
C LEU A 187 4.17 -7.33 9.16
N LEU A 188 4.19 -8.66 9.17
CA LEU A 188 5.35 -9.48 9.44
C LEU A 188 5.70 -10.26 8.17
N TYR A 189 6.95 -10.13 7.74
CA TYR A 189 7.44 -10.84 6.56
C TYR A 189 8.83 -11.41 6.82
N THR A 190 9.03 -12.66 6.43
CA THR A 190 10.36 -13.26 6.32
C THR A 190 10.48 -14.02 5.00
N ALA A 191 11.63 -13.90 4.37
CA ALA A 191 11.96 -14.65 3.18
C ALA A 191 13.38 -15.19 3.28
N ASN A 192 13.56 -16.46 2.99
CA ASN A 192 14.84 -17.15 3.11
C ASN A 192 15.09 -17.95 1.85
N GLU A 193 16.25 -17.72 1.22
CA GLU A 193 16.71 -18.42 0.03
C GLU A 193 18.01 -19.13 0.39
N TYR A 194 18.02 -20.46 0.32
CA TYR A 194 19.22 -21.27 0.47
C TYR A 194 19.58 -21.91 -0.86
N LYS A 195 20.69 -21.46 -1.44
CA LYS A 195 21.21 -21.95 -2.70
C LYS A 195 22.37 -22.91 -2.43
N THR A 196 22.31 -24.06 -3.07
CA THR A 196 23.37 -25.08 -3.09
C THR A 196 23.79 -25.34 -4.53
N GLU A 197 24.83 -26.14 -4.74
CA GLU A 197 25.19 -26.59 -6.10
C GLU A 197 24.06 -27.35 -6.83
N LYS A 198 23.18 -28.04 -6.08
CA LYS A 198 22.17 -28.96 -6.64
C LYS A 198 20.77 -28.36 -6.72
N GLY A 199 20.54 -27.18 -6.17
CA GLY A 199 19.22 -26.55 -6.17
C GLY A 199 19.10 -25.36 -5.23
N THR A 200 17.93 -24.72 -5.28
CA THR A 200 17.56 -23.58 -4.45
C THR A 200 16.32 -23.93 -3.63
N PHE A 201 16.40 -23.69 -2.33
CA PHE A 201 15.30 -23.90 -1.38
C PHE A 201 14.81 -22.55 -0.88
N PHE A 202 13.49 -22.41 -0.75
CA PHE A 202 12.86 -21.17 -0.29
C PHE A 202 12.01 -21.46 0.95
N PHE A 203 12.09 -20.58 1.95
CA PHE A 203 11.21 -20.57 3.10
C PHE A 203 10.76 -19.14 3.38
N ASN A 204 9.49 -18.84 3.09
CA ASN A 204 8.95 -17.50 3.25
C ASN A 204 7.64 -17.54 4.05
N VAL A 205 7.44 -16.53 4.90
CA VAL A 205 6.23 -16.32 5.69
C VAL A 205 5.80 -14.88 5.49
N PHE A 206 4.51 -14.68 5.26
CA PHE A 206 3.88 -13.36 5.14
C PHE A 206 2.62 -13.34 6.01
N SER A 207 2.49 -12.34 6.86
CA SER A 207 1.33 -12.11 7.70
C SER A 207 1.01 -10.63 7.72
N GLU A 208 -0.24 -10.27 7.45
CA GLU A 208 -0.74 -8.90 7.53
C GLU A 208 -2.09 -8.92 8.26
N GLN A 209 -2.19 -8.21 9.38
CA GLN A 209 -3.36 -8.23 10.25
C GLN A 209 -3.71 -6.81 10.73
N ASP A 210 -5.01 -6.53 10.81
CA ASP A 210 -5.53 -5.25 11.31
C ASP A 210 -5.30 -5.13 12.82
N ASP A 211 -4.80 -3.97 13.27
CA ASP A 211 -4.72 -3.61 14.67
C ASP A 211 -6.09 -3.14 15.17
N LYS A 212 -6.88 -4.11 15.62
CA LYS A 212 -8.24 -3.88 16.13
C LYS A 212 -8.30 -2.97 17.37
N ASN A 213 -7.16 -2.68 18.01
CA ASN A 213 -7.09 -1.88 19.23
C ASN A 213 -6.68 -0.41 18.96
N GLN A 214 -6.30 -0.07 17.73
CA GLN A 214 -6.01 1.31 17.32
C GLN A 214 -6.96 1.73 16.20
N THR A 215 -8.20 2.05 16.59
CA THR A 215 -9.18 2.67 15.71
C THR A 215 -8.75 4.10 15.38
N LEU A 216 -8.59 4.40 14.10
CA LEU A 216 -8.13 5.72 13.64
C LEU A 216 -9.22 6.80 13.73
N GLN A 217 -10.51 6.43 13.75
CA GLN A 217 -11.65 7.39 13.77
C GLN A 217 -12.81 7.02 14.70
N GLN A 218 -12.87 5.80 15.25
CA GLN A 218 -14.04 5.37 16.02
C GLN A 218 -13.68 4.49 17.21
N ASP A 219 -13.58 5.10 18.38
CA ASP A 219 -13.54 4.35 19.63
C ASP A 219 -14.94 3.84 19.98
N LEU A 220 -15.09 2.52 20.04
CA LEU A 220 -16.30 1.87 20.52
C LEU A 220 -16.22 1.71 22.04
N SER A 221 -17.28 2.11 22.74
CA SER A 221 -17.44 1.83 24.17
C SER A 221 -17.61 0.32 24.42
N ASN A 222 -17.45 -0.10 25.67
CA ASN A 222 -17.64 -1.50 26.02
C ASN A 222 -19.10 -1.96 25.82
N GLU A 223 -20.05 -1.04 26.03
CA GLU A 223 -21.48 -1.27 25.82
C GLU A 223 -21.79 -1.47 24.33
N GLU A 224 -21.18 -0.65 23.47
CA GLU A 224 -21.32 -0.76 22.00
C GLU A 224 -20.70 -2.07 21.47
N LYS A 225 -19.50 -2.43 21.97
CA LYS A 225 -18.86 -3.73 21.64
C LYS A 225 -19.73 -4.91 22.07
N TYR A 226 -20.31 -4.84 23.28
CA TYR A 226 -21.23 -5.86 23.76
C TYR A 226 -22.47 -5.95 22.87
N PHE A 227 -23.11 -4.82 22.56
CA PHE A 227 -24.25 -4.78 21.65
C PHE A 227 -23.92 -5.41 20.29
N LEU A 228 -22.82 -5.00 19.65
CA LEU A 228 -22.36 -5.54 18.37
C LEU A 228 -22.01 -7.03 18.45
N SER A 229 -21.62 -7.56 19.61
CA SER A 229 -21.40 -9.01 19.77
C SER A 229 -22.71 -9.82 19.76
N GLN A 230 -23.85 -9.19 20.06
CA GLN A 230 -25.15 -9.86 20.18
C GLN A 230 -25.96 -9.90 18.87
N ILE A 231 -25.59 -9.10 17.86
CA ILE A 231 -26.36 -8.98 16.61
C ILE A 231 -26.25 -10.22 15.70
N GLY A 232 -25.30 -11.11 15.96
CA GLY A 232 -25.09 -12.33 15.18
C GLY A 232 -24.64 -12.03 13.75
N ASN A 233 -25.27 -12.68 12.77
CA ASN A 233 -24.88 -12.58 11.35
C ASN A 233 -25.64 -11.48 10.57
N ASP A 234 -26.50 -10.71 11.25
CA ASP A 234 -27.34 -9.70 10.61
C ASP A 234 -26.63 -8.34 10.64
N ILE A 235 -25.88 -8.08 9.57
CA ILE A 235 -24.99 -6.91 9.44
C ILE A 235 -25.80 -5.61 9.35
N ASP A 236 -27.06 -5.68 8.87
CA ASP A 236 -27.96 -4.53 8.80
C ASP A 236 -28.35 -4.01 10.19
N LYS A 237 -28.17 -4.84 11.23
CA LYS A 237 -28.36 -4.46 12.64
C LYS A 237 -27.10 -3.94 13.31
N ALA A 238 -25.95 -3.91 12.61
CA ALA A 238 -24.68 -3.40 13.12
C ALA A 238 -24.61 -1.86 13.14
N VAL A 239 -25.68 -1.21 13.62
CA VAL A 239 -25.81 0.25 13.66
C VAL A 239 -25.83 0.69 15.11
N VAL A 240 -24.84 1.51 15.47
CA VAL A 240 -24.76 2.16 16.77
C VAL A 240 -25.07 3.65 16.57
N PRO A 241 -26.16 4.17 17.14
CA PRO A 241 -26.45 5.60 17.06
C PRO A 241 -25.41 6.39 17.86
N ARG A 242 -24.67 7.26 17.18
CA ARG A 242 -23.83 8.29 17.81
C ARG A 242 -24.53 9.64 17.69
N ILE A 243 -24.48 10.42 18.77
CA ILE A 243 -24.84 11.83 18.77
C ILE A 243 -23.49 12.58 18.74
N ASP A 244 -23.29 13.40 17.70
CA ASP A 244 -22.20 14.38 17.64
C ASP A 244 -22.55 15.63 18.46
#